data_AF-A0A1F4X857-F1
#
_entry.id   AF-A0A1F4X857-F1
#
_cell.length_a   1.000
_cell.length_b   1.000
_cell.length_c   1.000
_cell.angle_alpha   90.00
_cell.angle_beta   90.00
_cell.angle_gamma   90.00
#
_symmetry.space_group_name_H-M   'P 1'
#
loop_
_entity.id
_entity.type
_entity.pdbx_description
1 polymer ?
#
loop_
_entity_poly.entity_id
_entity_poly.type
_entity_poly.pdbx_seq_one_letter_code
_entity_poly.pdbx_strand_id
1 'polypeptide(L)'
;MELGTLIRMRLLPMKSKVNLTPLVGHKLYREIGRIYDPEGEQPDSLDFGYSDNGMLYGLDFLVALKKIEESSDLRLTLGYIYEDLKKKADRFRIELGIFSFFGRGKSDSKQFFEEFGTLSMRFEYADWRDGRNSWFLTISLSA
;
A
#
# COMPACT_ATOMS: atom_id res chain seq x y z
N MET A 1 0.06 -16.46 5.80
CA MET A 1 -1.04 -15.67 5.21
C MET A 1 -0.97 -14.31 5.87
N GLU A 2 -0.60 -13.27 5.11
CA GLU A 2 -0.48 -11.91 5.63
C GLU A 2 -1.89 -11.37 5.94
N LEU A 3 -2.13 -10.94 7.17
CA LEU A 3 -3.41 -10.39 7.61
C LEU A 3 -3.13 -9.03 8.26
N GLY A 4 -2.76 -8.05 7.44
CA GLY A 4 -2.48 -6.68 7.89
C GLY A 4 -3.61 -5.72 7.54
N THR A 5 -4.07 -4.92 8.49
CA THR A 5 -5.04 -3.83 8.25
C THR A 5 -4.30 -2.50 8.11
N LEU A 6 -3.89 -2.15 6.90
CA LEU A 6 -3.37 -0.81 6.63
C LEU A 6 -4.54 0.18 6.47
N ILE A 7 -4.76 1.02 7.47
CA ILE A 7 -5.63 2.20 7.32
C ILE A 7 -4.81 3.27 6.57
N ARG A 8 -5.29 3.70 5.41
CA ARG A 8 -4.68 4.78 4.64
C ARG A 8 -5.69 5.93 4.50
N MET A 9 -5.53 6.99 5.29
CA MET A 9 -6.34 8.19 5.13
C MET A 9 -5.74 9.08 4.05
N ARG A 10 -6.31 9.03 2.84
CA ARG A 10 -5.92 9.90 1.72
C ARG A 10 -6.76 11.17 1.74
N LEU A 11 -6.16 12.31 2.08
CA LEU A 11 -6.79 13.62 1.89
C LEU A 11 -6.44 14.11 0.48
N LEU A 12 -7.28 13.78 -0.50
CA LEU A 12 -7.12 14.19 -1.90
C LEU A 12 -8.10 15.31 -2.24
N PRO A 13 -7.77 16.60 -2.06
CA PRO A 13 -8.56 17.66 -2.66
C PRO A 13 -8.55 17.50 -4.20
N MET A 14 -9.70 17.20 -4.79
CA MET A 14 -9.87 16.93 -6.23
C MET A 14 -9.24 17.99 -7.15
N LYS A 15 -9.19 19.24 -6.70
CA LYS A 15 -8.69 20.38 -7.48
C LYS A 15 -7.17 20.53 -7.44
N SER A 16 -6.47 19.81 -6.57
CA SER A 16 -5.03 19.97 -6.43
C SER A 16 -4.27 19.03 -7.34
N LYS A 17 -3.40 19.61 -8.20
CA LYS A 17 -2.44 18.86 -9.02
C LYS A 17 -1.40 18.12 -8.15
N VAL A 18 -1.19 18.59 -6.93
CA VAL A 18 -0.20 18.05 -6.00
C VAL A 18 -0.87 17.77 -4.66
N ASN A 19 -0.73 16.57 -4.14
CA ASN A 19 -1.31 16.18 -2.86
C ASN A 19 -0.25 15.57 -1.97
N LEU A 20 -0.33 15.91 -0.68
CA LEU A 20 0.49 15.32 0.35
C LEU A 20 -0.41 14.52 1.28
N THR A 21 -0.09 13.25 1.49
CA THR A 21 -0.91 12.33 2.28
C THR A 21 -0.07 11.73 3.40
N PRO A 22 -0.29 12.13 4.67
CA PRO A 22 0.32 11.43 5.79
C PRO A 22 -0.27 10.01 5.90
N LEU A 23 0.54 9.07 6.37
CA LEU A 23 0.18 7.68 6.51
C LEU A 23 0.43 7.26 7.95
N VAL A 24 -0.58 6.65 8.57
CA VAL A 24 -0.46 5.96 9.86
C VAL A 24 -1.27 4.68 9.75
N GLY A 25 -0.67 3.56 10.13
CA GLY A 25 -1.36 2.27 10.12
C GLY A 25 -0.78 1.29 11.12
N HIS A 26 -1.37 0.11 11.17
CA HIS A 26 -0.91 -1.00 11.98
C HIS A 26 -0.84 -2.26 11.12
N LYS A 27 0.25 -3.02 11.21
CA LYS A 27 0.43 -4.25 10.44
C LYS A 27 0.50 -5.44 11.37
N LEU A 28 -0.10 -6.54 10.96
CA LEU A 28 0.07 -7.85 11.56
C LEU A 28 0.59 -8.80 10.47
N TYR A 29 1.84 -9.17 10.59
CA TYR A 29 2.50 -10.16 9.75
C TYR A 29 2.40 -11.53 10.40
N ARG A 30 1.92 -12.52 9.65
CA ARG A 30 1.99 -13.93 10.04
C ARG A 30 2.55 -14.74 8.89
N GLU A 31 3.85 -15.02 8.98
CA GLU A 31 4.53 -15.92 8.06
C GLU A 31 4.53 -17.33 8.64
N ILE A 32 4.15 -18.30 7.81
CA ILE A 32 4.27 -19.73 8.10
C ILE A 32 5.13 -20.26 6.96
N GLY A 33 6.42 -20.45 7.22
CA GLY A 33 7.32 -21.11 6.27
C GLY A 33 6.97 -22.60 6.23
N ARG A 34 6.69 -23.14 5.04
CA ARG A 34 6.56 -24.59 4.85
C ARG A 34 7.68 -25.03 3.92
N ILE A 35 8.55 -25.91 4.40
CA ILE A 35 9.53 -26.57 3.53
C ILE A 35 8.77 -27.71 2.84
N TYR A 36 8.69 -27.65 1.51
CA TYR A 36 8.13 -28.73 0.72
C TYR A 36 9.25 -29.73 0.43
N ASP A 37 9.13 -30.93 0.99
CA ASP A 37 9.95 -32.07 0.62
C ASP A 37 9.32 -32.73 -0.63
N PRO A 38 9.98 -32.69 -1.80
CA PRO A 38 9.47 -33.30 -3.01
C PRO A 38 9.56 -34.84 -3.02
N GLU A 39 10.31 -35.46 -2.10
CA GLU A 39 10.54 -36.92 -2.06
C GLU A 39 9.69 -37.65 -1.01
N GLY A 40 8.99 -36.91 -0.14
CA GLY A 40 7.86 -37.42 0.64
C GLY A 40 8.21 -38.34 1.81
N GLU A 41 9.45 -38.34 2.30
CA GLU A 41 9.83 -39.20 3.42
C GLU A 41 9.65 -38.52 4.79
N GLN A 42 9.67 -37.18 4.85
CA GLN A 42 9.08 -36.39 5.95
C GLN A 42 9.23 -34.88 5.65
N PRO A 43 8.14 -34.08 5.63
CA PRO A 43 8.32 -32.64 5.76
C PRO A 43 8.76 -32.35 7.19
N ASP A 44 10.05 -32.02 7.39
CA ASP A 44 10.52 -31.42 8.63
C ASP A 44 9.69 -30.17 8.88
N SER A 45 8.73 -30.27 9.79
CA SER A 45 7.89 -29.15 10.22
C SER A 45 8.75 -28.20 11.04
N LEU A 46 9.57 -27.40 10.37
CA LEU A 46 10.11 -26.19 10.96
C LEU A 46 8.99 -25.16 10.93
N ASP A 47 8.05 -25.31 11.85
CA ASP A 47 6.92 -24.40 12.07
C ASP A 47 7.47 -23.11 12.71
N PHE A 48 8.25 -22.34 11.94
CA PHE A 48 8.60 -20.97 12.29
C PHE A 48 7.37 -20.11 12.07
N GLY A 49 6.46 -20.12 13.04
CA GLY A 49 5.41 -19.13 13.16
C GLY A 49 6.05 -17.78 13.49
N TYR A 50 6.32 -16.97 12.47
CA TYR A 50 6.72 -15.58 12.70
C TYR A 50 5.47 -14.72 12.75
N SER A 51 5.08 -14.28 13.95
CA SER A 51 4.08 -13.23 14.13
C SER A 51 4.78 -11.92 14.47
N ASP A 52 4.57 -10.90 13.65
CA ASP A 52 5.11 -9.57 13.88
C ASP A 52 3.97 -8.55 13.85
N ASN A 53 3.99 -7.61 14.79
CA ASN A 53 2.98 -6.59 14.93
C ASN A 53 3.64 -5.25 15.20
N GLY A 54 3.09 -4.19 14.61
CA GLY A 54 3.67 -2.89 14.81
C GLY A 54 3.04 -1.80 13.99
N MET A 55 3.53 -0.59 14.23
CA MET A 55 3.00 0.62 13.63
C MET A 55 3.70 0.93 12.32
N LEU A 56 2.98 1.61 11.43
CA LEU A 56 3.48 2.09 10.17
C LEU A 56 3.26 3.59 10.14
N TYR A 57 4.28 4.34 9.74
CA TYR A 57 4.18 5.78 9.57
C TYR A 57 4.79 6.17 8.23
N GLY A 58 4.27 7.19 7.59
CA GLY A 58 4.80 7.56 6.29
C GLY A 58 4.15 8.78 5.66
N LEU A 59 4.55 9.01 4.42
CA LEU A 59 4.13 10.15 3.63
C LEU A 59 4.08 9.74 2.15
N ASP A 60 2.97 10.01 1.49
CA ASP A 60 2.84 9.90 0.05
C ASP A 60 2.73 11.31 -0.56
N PHE A 61 3.50 11.55 -1.62
CA PHE A 61 3.42 12.73 -2.47
C PHE A 61 2.84 12.32 -3.82
N LEU A 62 1.69 12.89 -4.18
CA LEU A 62 0.95 12.54 -5.38
C LEU A 62 0.92 13.71 -6.35
N VAL A 63 1.21 13.45 -7.62
CA VAL A 63 1.20 14.44 -8.70
C VAL A 63 0.30 13.96 -9.83
N ALA A 64 -0.66 14.79 -10.22
CA ALA A 64 -1.45 14.58 -11.43
C ALA A 64 -0.58 14.86 -12.66
N LEU A 65 -0.37 13.83 -13.47
CA LEU A 65 0.43 13.91 -14.70
C LEU A 65 -0.44 14.33 -15.88
N LYS A 66 -1.60 13.69 -16.02
CA LYS A 66 -2.50 13.89 -17.17
C LYS A 66 -3.94 13.58 -16.79
N LYS A 67 -4.85 14.46 -17.18
CA LYS A 67 -6.29 14.18 -17.14
C LYS A 67 -6.66 13.25 -18.31
N ILE A 68 -7.34 12.14 -18.01
CA ILE A 68 -7.78 11.17 -19.03
C ILE A 68 -9.24 11.46 -19.41
N GLU A 69 -10.10 11.59 -18.42
CA GLU A 69 -11.54 11.89 -18.57
C GLU A 69 -11.95 12.95 -17.54
N GLU A 70 -13.21 13.42 -17.57
CA GLU A 70 -13.68 14.46 -16.65
C GLU A 70 -13.45 14.13 -15.18
N SER A 71 -13.54 12.84 -14.83
CA SER A 71 -13.44 12.27 -13.48
C SER A 71 -12.23 11.37 -13.26
N SER A 72 -11.28 11.29 -14.20
CA SER A 72 -10.15 10.34 -14.11
C SER A 72 -8.81 10.98 -14.45
N ASP A 73 -7.80 10.77 -13.61
CA ASP A 73 -6.44 11.28 -13.78
C ASP A 73 -5.40 10.16 -13.75
N LEU A 74 -4.40 10.24 -14.63
CA LEU A 74 -3.13 9.55 -14.46
C LEU A 74 -2.31 10.29 -13.39
N ARG A 75 -1.92 9.58 -12.33
CA ARG A 75 -1.13 10.14 -11.23
C ARG A 75 0.11 9.31 -10.95
N LEU A 76 1.18 10.00 -10.60
CA LEU A 76 2.39 9.45 -10.02
C LEU A 76 2.36 9.70 -8.51
N THR A 77 2.65 8.66 -7.74
CA THR A 77 2.80 8.72 -6.29
C THR A 77 4.22 8.31 -5.91
N LEU A 78 4.88 9.15 -5.13
CA LEU A 78 6.16 8.85 -4.48
C LEU A 78 5.89 8.72 -2.99
N GLY A 79 6.26 7.60 -2.40
CA GLY A 79 5.91 7.28 -1.02
C GLY A 79 7.09 6.81 -0.20
N TYR A 80 7.07 7.17 1.07
CA TYR A 80 7.94 6.59 2.09
C TYR A 80 7.09 6.03 3.24
N ILE A 81 7.41 4.83 3.70
CA ILE A 81 6.87 4.24 4.93
C ILE A 81 8.01 3.73 5.78
N TYR A 82 7.98 4.08 7.05
CA TYR A 82 8.71 3.39 8.09
C TYR A 82 7.80 2.34 8.73
N GLU A 83 8.25 1.08 8.74
CA GLU A 83 7.61 -0.02 9.45
C GLU A 83 8.31 -0.23 10.79
N ASP A 84 7.62 0.05 11.90
CA ASP A 84 8.08 -0.20 13.26
C ASP A 84 7.61 -1.56 13.75
N LEU A 85 8.10 -2.59 13.07
CA LEU A 85 7.89 -4.00 13.39
C LEU A 85 9.07 -4.52 14.22
N LYS A 86 8.99 -5.76 14.74
CA LYS A 86 10.12 -6.44 15.39
C LYS A 86 11.35 -6.42 14.49
N LYS A 87 11.16 -6.56 13.18
CA LYS A 87 12.15 -6.20 12.15
C LYS A 87 11.73 -4.91 11.45
N LYS A 88 12.36 -3.81 11.86
CA LYS A 88 12.12 -2.48 11.30
C LYS A 88 12.52 -2.43 9.83
N ALA A 89 11.78 -1.67 9.03
CA ALA A 89 12.05 -1.49 7.61
C ALA A 89 11.73 -0.07 7.12
N ASP A 90 12.56 0.42 6.22
CA ASP A 90 12.33 1.65 5.46
C ASP A 90 11.85 1.26 4.05
N ARG A 91 10.65 1.70 3.68
CA ARG A 91 10.02 1.37 2.40
C ARG A 91 9.88 2.61 1.52
N PHE A 92 10.41 2.51 0.31
CA PHE A 92 10.37 3.55 -0.72
C PHE A 92 9.51 3.08 -1.89
N ARG A 93 8.63 3.94 -2.39
CA ARG A 93 7.52 3.53 -3.25
C ARG A 93 7.36 4.48 -4.40
N ILE A 94 7.17 3.91 -5.59
CA ILE A 94 6.76 4.63 -6.79
C ILE A 94 5.51 3.93 -7.31
N GLU A 95 4.41 4.65 -7.44
CA GLU A 95 3.14 4.13 -7.93
C GLU A 95 2.64 4.99 -9.08
N LEU A 96 2.37 4.36 -10.22
CA LEU A 96 1.72 4.97 -11.35
C LEU A 96 0.33 4.35 -11.49
N GLY A 97 -0.70 5.18 -11.52
CA GLY A 97 -2.07 4.68 -11.60
C GLY A 97 -3.05 5.65 -12.22
N ILE A 98 -4.15 5.08 -12.70
CA ILE A 98 -5.35 5.80 -13.07
C ILE A 98 -6.22 5.88 -11.82
N PHE A 99 -6.55 7.10 -11.41
CA PHE A 99 -7.38 7.40 -10.26
C PHE A 99 -8.69 7.98 -10.78
N SER A 100 -9.79 7.26 -10.57
CA SER A 100 -11.14 7.67 -10.92
C SER A 100 -11.85 8.17 -9.67
N PHE A 101 -12.41 9.38 -9.74
CA PHE A 101 -13.16 10.00 -8.66
C PHE A 101 -14.64 9.94 -9.03
N PHE A 102 -15.41 9.10 -8.33
CA PHE A 102 -16.82 8.92 -8.61
C PHE A 102 -17.63 9.92 -7.79
N GLY A 103 -18.07 11.00 -8.44
CA GLY A 103 -19.16 11.80 -7.92
C GLY A 103 -20.47 11.03 -8.10
N ARG A 104 -20.98 10.34 -7.08
CA ARG A 104 -22.31 9.73 -7.15
C ARG A 104 -23.34 10.46 -6.31
N GLY A 105 -24.18 11.18 -7.03
CA GLY A 105 -25.55 11.48 -6.61
C GLY A 105 -25.74 12.91 -6.10
N LYS A 106 -26.83 13.53 -6.56
CA LYS A 106 -27.45 14.68 -5.90
C LYS A 106 -27.85 14.28 -4.48
N SER A 107 -26.91 14.31 -3.55
CA SER A 107 -27.22 14.22 -2.13
C SER A 107 -27.18 15.65 -1.59
N ASP A 108 -28.31 16.12 -1.05
CA ASP A 108 -28.45 17.44 -0.42
C ASP A 108 -27.56 17.62 0.82
N SER A 109 -26.81 16.60 1.23
CA SER A 109 -25.79 16.69 2.27
C SER A 109 -24.41 16.94 1.67
N LYS A 110 -23.69 17.93 2.20
CA LYS A 110 -22.28 18.22 1.91
C LYS A 110 -21.40 16.99 2.18
N GLN A 111 -21.27 16.09 1.21
CA GLN A 111 -20.25 15.04 1.25
C GLN A 111 -18.89 15.71 1.08
N PHE A 112 -18.04 15.58 2.11
CA PHE A 112 -16.67 16.07 2.08
C PHE A 112 -15.71 15.10 1.38
N PHE A 113 -16.18 13.89 1.04
CA PHE A 113 -15.38 12.80 0.49
C PHE A 113 -16.16 12.12 -0.64
N GLU A 114 -15.52 11.93 -1.80
CA GLU A 114 -16.06 11.16 -2.94
C GLU A 114 -15.51 9.74 -2.91
N GLU A 115 -16.30 8.78 -3.40
CA GLU A 115 -15.84 7.42 -3.69
C GLU A 115 -14.71 7.48 -4.73
N PHE A 116 -13.65 6.70 -4.56
CA PHE A 116 -12.53 6.68 -5.48
C PHE A 116 -12.19 5.24 -5.90
N GLY A 117 -12.03 5.04 -7.20
CA GLY A 117 -11.48 3.81 -7.78
C GLY A 117 -10.06 4.01 -8.26
N THR A 118 -9.24 2.96 -8.21
CA THR A 118 -7.86 3.02 -8.70
C THR A 118 -7.48 1.76 -9.46
N LEU A 119 -6.83 1.93 -10.61
CA LEU A 119 -6.00 0.91 -11.22
C LEU A 119 -4.55 1.41 -11.20
N SER A 120 -3.68 0.73 -10.45
CA SER A 120 -2.31 1.21 -10.25
C SER A 120 -1.28 0.09 -10.25
N MET A 121 -0.08 0.41 -10.72
CA MET A 121 1.10 -0.42 -10.56
C MET A 121 2.09 0.30 -9.64
N ARG A 122 2.55 -0.41 -8.60
CA ARG A 122 3.49 0.08 -7.61
C ARG A 122 4.76 -0.75 -7.63
N PHE A 123 5.88 -0.06 -7.68
CA PHE A 123 7.19 -0.61 -7.42
C PHE A 123 7.66 -0.12 -6.04
N GLU A 124 8.11 -1.04 -5.20
CA GLU A 124 8.48 -0.77 -3.82
C GLU A 124 9.80 -1.44 -3.48
N TYR A 125 10.66 -0.68 -2.81
CA TYR A 125 11.92 -1.12 -2.24
C TYR A 125 11.80 -1.11 -0.72
N ALA A 126 12.24 -2.19 -0.05
CA ALA A 126 12.33 -2.25 1.40
C ALA A 126 13.77 -2.53 1.83
N ASP A 127 14.31 -1.61 2.63
CA ASP A 127 15.58 -1.75 3.35
C ASP A 127 15.27 -2.18 4.79
N TRP A 128 15.62 -3.41 5.13
CA TRP A 128 15.37 -3.99 6.44
C TRP A 128 16.57 -3.74 7.35
N ARG A 129 16.32 -3.42 8.62
CA ARG A 129 17.39 -3.16 9.59
C ARG A 129 18.30 -4.35 9.90
N ASP A 130 17.93 -5.56 9.47
CA ASP A 130 18.78 -6.75 9.52
C ASP A 130 19.72 -6.88 8.30
N GLY A 131 19.76 -5.87 7.42
CA GLY A 131 20.63 -5.80 6.24
C GLY A 131 20.03 -6.45 4.99
N ARG A 132 18.81 -6.98 5.06
CA ARG A 132 18.11 -7.53 3.90
C ARG A 132 17.54 -6.40 3.04
N ASN A 133 17.60 -6.58 1.73
CA ASN A 133 16.94 -5.71 0.75
C ASN A 133 15.86 -6.50 0.00
N SER A 134 14.69 -5.91 -0.21
CA SER A 134 13.59 -6.56 -0.92
C SER A 134 12.93 -5.63 -1.91
N TRP A 135 12.52 -6.19 -3.04
CA TRP A 135 11.80 -5.48 -4.10
C TRP A 135 10.43 -6.11 -4.30
N PHE A 136 9.42 -5.26 -4.46
CA PHE A 136 8.04 -5.68 -4.66
C PHE A 136 7.45 -4.97 -5.87
N LEU A 137 6.75 -5.74 -6.71
CA LEU A 137 5.88 -5.22 -7.74
C LEU A 137 4.45 -5.59 -7.38
N THR A 138 3.58 -4.59 -7.25
CA THR A 138 2.18 -4.79 -6.88
C THR A 138 1.29 -4.12 -7.90
N ILE A 139 0.34 -4.88 -8.43
CA ILE A 139 -0.78 -4.36 -9.21
C ILE A 139 -1.97 -4.29 -8.27
N SER A 140 -2.64 -3.13 -8.23
CA SER A 140 -3.78 -2.91 -7.35
C SER A 140 -4.97 -2.41 -8.15
N LEU A 141 -6.12 -3.01 -7.85
CA LEU A 141 -7.43 -2.56 -8.28
C LEU A 141 -8.24 -2.23 -7.02
N SER A 142 -8.81 -1.03 -6.95
CA SER A 142 -9.77 -0.65 -5.92
C SER A 142 -10.97 0.02 -6.58
N ALA A 143 -12.15 -0.22 -6.02
CA ALA A 143 -13.43 0.34 -6.47
C ALA A 143 -14.20 0.83 -5.24
#